data_AF-A0A7C3M2L5-F1
#
_entry.id   AF-A0A7C3M2L5-F1
#
_cell.length_a   1.000
_cell.length_b   1.000
_cell.length_c   1.000
_cell.angle_alpha   90.00
_cell.angle_beta   90.00
_cell.angle_gamma   90.00
#
_symmetry.space_group_name_H-M   'P 1'
#
loop_
_entity.id
_entity.type
_entity.pdbx_description
1 polymer ?
#
loop_
_entity_poly.entity_id
_entity_poly.type
_entity_poly.pdbx_seq_one_letter_code
_entity_poly.pdbx_strand_id
1 'polypeptide(L)'
;MQEKHITFGKYSELSWNKLSSEYLYGLADMGNIDAQNELIRRAKLPIEEQIIGFGKHIGKYWIELDDNYLQWITDTMEPTNDKVILAYAALDFKQKNKLHDVEYCDFHEYSEEIDIIQIDE
;
A
#
# COMPACT_ATOMS: atom_id res chain seq x y z
N MET A 1 -14.87 -11.07 -14.99
CA MET A 1 -15.88 -10.90 -13.91
C MET A 1 -16.81 -9.79 -14.34
N GLN A 2 -18.13 -9.96 -14.22
CA GLN A 2 -19.08 -8.86 -14.46
C GLN A 2 -18.89 -7.80 -13.37
N GLU A 3 -18.80 -6.54 -13.77
CA GLU A 3 -18.67 -5.42 -12.85
C GLU A 3 -20.01 -5.23 -12.13
N LYS A 4 -20.02 -5.43 -10.80
CA LYS A 4 -21.22 -5.20 -9.99
C LYS A 4 -21.43 -3.70 -9.83
N HIS A 5 -22.68 -3.27 -9.95
CA HIS A 5 -23.08 -1.87 -9.81
C HIS A 5 -23.99 -1.68 -8.58
N ILE A 6 -23.97 -0.48 -8.01
CA ILE A 6 -24.99 -0.07 -7.04
C ILE A 6 -26.31 0.15 -7.77
N THR A 7 -27.39 -0.34 -7.15
CA THR A 7 -28.76 -0.26 -7.68
C THR A 7 -29.63 0.71 -6.88
N PHE A 8 -29.06 1.52 -5.98
CA PHE A 8 -29.80 2.39 -5.07
C PHE A 8 -29.06 3.71 -4.74
N GLY A 9 -29.82 4.71 -4.29
CA GLY A 9 -29.27 5.97 -3.78
C GLY A 9 -28.61 6.86 -4.85
N LYS A 10 -27.88 7.89 -4.40
CA LYS A 10 -27.21 8.89 -5.25
C LYS A 10 -26.13 8.29 -6.18
N TYR A 11 -25.65 7.09 -5.87
CA TYR A 11 -24.60 6.41 -6.60
C TYR A 11 -25.13 5.21 -7.39
N SER A 12 -26.44 5.16 -7.66
CA SER A 12 -27.00 4.22 -8.63
C SER A 12 -26.23 4.31 -9.94
N GLU A 13 -25.87 3.16 -10.51
CA GLU A 13 -25.06 3.02 -11.73
C GLU A 13 -23.54 3.16 -11.55
N LEU A 14 -23.04 3.49 -10.36
CA LEU A 14 -21.60 3.37 -10.10
C LEU A 14 -21.23 1.94 -9.74
N SER A 15 -20.09 1.49 -10.26
CA SER A 15 -19.48 0.23 -9.91
C SER A 15 -18.98 0.26 -8.46
N TRP A 16 -19.10 -0.86 -7.73
CA TRP A 16 -18.69 -0.95 -6.32
C TRP A 16 -17.22 -0.60 -6.08
N ASN A 17 -16.35 -0.87 -7.07
CA ASN A 17 -14.93 -0.53 -7.05
C ASN A 17 -14.64 0.99 -7.18
N LYS A 18 -15.61 1.80 -7.61
CA LYS A 18 -15.48 3.26 -7.76
C LYS A 18 -15.93 4.04 -6.54
N LEU A 19 -16.52 3.37 -5.54
CA LEU A 19 -16.98 4.03 -4.32
C LEU A 19 -15.81 4.31 -3.39
N SER A 20 -15.85 5.49 -2.74
CA SER A 20 -14.94 5.83 -1.65
C SER A 20 -15.08 4.83 -0.51
N SER A 21 -13.97 4.53 0.18
CA SER A 21 -14.00 3.63 1.34
C SER A 21 -14.97 4.13 2.43
N GLU A 22 -15.03 5.43 2.71
CA GLU A 22 -15.97 6.03 3.67
C GLU A 22 -17.43 5.68 3.36
N TYR A 23 -17.83 5.77 2.10
CA TYR A 23 -19.18 5.41 1.68
C TYR A 23 -19.44 3.91 1.84
N LEU A 24 -18.46 3.07 1.52
CA LEU A 24 -18.56 1.62 1.72
C LEU A 24 -18.68 1.25 3.19
N TYR A 25 -17.87 1.85 4.08
CA TYR A 25 -17.97 1.63 5.52
C TYR A 25 -19.35 2.05 6.04
N GLY A 26 -19.87 3.21 5.63
CA GLY A 26 -21.22 3.63 6.01
C GLY A 26 -22.30 2.64 5.56
N LEU A 27 -22.20 2.09 4.35
CA LEU A 27 -23.12 1.05 3.88
C LEU A 27 -22.96 -0.25 4.66
N ALA A 28 -21.72 -0.67 4.95
CA ALA A 28 -21.41 -1.87 5.70
C ALA A 28 -21.94 -1.81 7.15
N ASP A 29 -21.83 -0.65 7.80
CA ASP A 29 -22.35 -0.38 9.14
C ASP A 29 -23.89 -0.44 9.18
N MET A 30 -24.54 -0.07 8.07
CA MET A 30 -25.98 -0.25 7.87
C MET A 30 -26.38 -1.68 7.49
N GLY A 31 -25.44 -2.63 7.47
CA GLY A 31 -25.68 -4.04 7.17
C GLY A 31 -25.68 -4.39 5.68
N ASN A 32 -25.16 -3.53 4.80
CA ASN A 32 -25.08 -3.84 3.37
C ASN A 32 -23.98 -4.89 3.08
N ILE A 33 -24.40 -6.09 2.68
CA ILE A 33 -23.51 -7.23 2.44
C ILE A 33 -22.58 -7.00 1.24
N ASP A 34 -23.04 -6.35 0.17
CA ASP A 34 -22.18 -6.07 -0.99
C ASP A 34 -21.07 -5.07 -0.64
N ALA A 35 -21.36 -4.08 0.20
CA ALA A 35 -20.36 -3.15 0.72
C ALA A 35 -19.31 -3.87 1.58
N GLN A 36 -19.73 -4.75 2.48
CA GLN A 36 -18.83 -5.59 3.28
C GLN A 36 -17.95 -6.47 2.40
N ASN A 37 -18.53 -7.13 1.39
CA ASN A 37 -17.79 -7.96 0.45
C ASN A 37 -16.75 -7.16 -0.34
N GLU A 38 -17.09 -5.95 -0.78
CA GLU A 38 -16.15 -5.09 -1.50
C GLU A 38 -15.00 -4.62 -0.59
N LEU A 39 -15.27 -4.27 0.67
CA LEU A 39 -14.22 -3.95 1.65
C LEU A 39 -13.29 -5.14 1.90
N ILE A 40 -13.84 -6.34 2.10
CA ILE A 40 -13.06 -7.58 2.26
C ILE A 40 -12.22 -7.87 1.01
N ARG A 41 -12.79 -7.65 -0.18
CA ARG A 41 -12.08 -7.84 -1.46
C ARG A 41 -10.91 -6.87 -1.57
N ARG A 42 -11.11 -5.59 -1.25
CA ARG A 42 -10.07 -4.55 -1.28
C ARG A 42 -8.96 -4.83 -0.27
N ALA A 43 -9.30 -5.28 0.93
CA ALA A 43 -8.33 -5.63 1.97
C ALA A 43 -7.41 -6.81 1.57
N LYS A 44 -7.81 -7.63 0.59
CA LYS A 44 -7.00 -8.73 0.05
C LYS A 44 -6.11 -8.34 -1.13
N LEU A 45 -6.26 -7.12 -1.65
CA LEU A 45 -5.40 -6.65 -2.73
C LEU A 45 -3.99 -6.36 -2.21
N PRO A 46 -2.96 -6.61 -3.04
CA PRO A 46 -1.60 -6.20 -2.69
C PRO A 46 -1.54 -4.67 -2.60
N ILE A 47 -0.60 -4.13 -1.80
CA ILE A 47 -0.59 -2.72 -1.41
C ILE A 47 -0.46 -1.77 -2.62
N GLU A 48 0.25 -2.19 -3.66
CA GLU A 48 0.41 -1.49 -4.93
C GLU A 48 -0.90 -1.34 -5.73
N GLU A 49 -1.90 -2.17 -5.46
CA GLU A 49 -3.23 -2.10 -6.09
C GLU A 49 -4.28 -1.43 -5.22
N GLN A 50 -3.94 -1.08 -3.96
CA GLN A 50 -4.87 -0.44 -3.06
C GLN A 50 -4.94 1.07 -3.26
N ILE A 51 -6.17 1.60 -3.20
CA ILE A 51 -6.48 3.01 -3.44
C ILE A 51 -6.88 3.69 -2.14
N ILE A 52 -6.42 4.93 -1.93
CA ILE A 52 -6.82 5.74 -0.78
C ILE A 52 -8.26 6.26 -0.96
N GLY A 53 -9.10 5.97 0.03
CA GLY A 53 -10.52 6.36 0.03
C GLY A 53 -10.80 7.77 0.58
N PHE A 54 -9.80 8.43 1.18
CA PHE A 54 -10.00 9.58 2.06
C PHE A 54 -9.03 10.75 1.84
N GLY A 55 -9.39 11.92 2.39
CA GLY A 55 -8.52 13.09 2.45
C GLY A 55 -8.28 13.77 1.10
N LYS A 56 -7.11 14.40 0.94
CA LYS A 56 -6.77 15.15 -0.27
C LYS A 56 -6.28 14.28 -1.45
N HIS A 57 -5.96 13.01 -1.19
CA HIS A 57 -5.40 12.09 -2.17
C HIS A 57 -6.40 11.06 -2.70
N ILE A 58 -7.70 11.21 -2.40
CA ILE A 58 -8.76 10.25 -2.79
C ILE A 58 -8.58 9.79 -4.24
N GLY A 59 -8.57 8.48 -4.44
CA GLY A 59 -8.48 7.85 -5.76
C GLY A 59 -7.05 7.55 -6.22
N LYS A 60 -6.01 7.97 -5.50
CA LYS A 60 -4.61 7.59 -5.76
C LYS A 60 -4.25 6.24 -5.14
N TYR A 61 -3.24 5.58 -5.68
CA TYR A 61 -2.68 4.38 -5.05
C TYR A 61 -1.90 4.73 -3.80
N TRP A 62 -1.90 3.84 -2.81
CA TRP A 62 -1.14 4.03 -1.57
C TRP A 62 0.36 4.21 -1.83
N ILE A 63 0.91 3.46 -2.78
CA ILE A 63 2.32 3.53 -3.16
C ILE A 63 2.71 4.83 -3.90
N GLU A 64 1.74 5.60 -4.39
CA GLU A 64 1.97 6.90 -5.06
C GLU A 64 2.01 8.07 -4.08
N LEU A 65 1.59 7.87 -2.82
CA LEU A 65 1.57 8.93 -1.81
C LEU A 65 2.98 9.26 -1.36
N ASP A 66 3.30 10.53 -1.15
CA ASP A 66 4.63 10.92 -0.66
C ASP A 66 4.90 10.40 0.76
N ASP A 67 6.18 10.16 1.07
CA ASP A 67 6.61 9.56 2.34
C ASP A 67 6.17 10.44 3.54
N ASN A 68 6.14 11.77 3.37
CA ASN A 68 5.69 12.69 4.42
C ASN A 68 4.20 12.55 4.74
N TYR A 69 3.35 12.37 3.71
CA TYR A 69 1.92 12.16 3.92
C TYR A 69 1.65 10.80 4.56
N LEU A 70 2.38 9.75 4.17
CA LEU A 70 2.29 8.44 4.81
C LEU A 70 2.70 8.51 6.29
N GLN A 71 3.80 9.20 6.59
CA GLN A 71 4.25 9.41 7.98
C GLN A 71 3.23 10.23 8.79
N TRP A 72 2.64 11.26 8.19
CA TRP A 72 1.59 12.03 8.84
C TRP A 72 0.39 11.15 9.24
N ILE A 73 -0.01 10.19 8.40
CA ILE A 73 -1.08 9.24 8.73
C ILE A 73 -0.69 8.41 9.95
N THR A 74 0.52 7.83 9.97
CA THR A 74 0.98 6.96 11.06
C THR A 74 1.16 7.70 12.38
N ASP A 75 1.47 9.00 12.33
CA ASP A 75 1.71 9.82 13.52
C ASP A 75 0.43 10.43 14.11
N THR A 76 -0.61 10.61 13.29
CA THR A 76 -1.82 11.36 13.66
C THR A 76 -3.01 10.47 14.03
N MET A 77 -2.99 9.19 13.64
CA MET A 77 -4.11 8.27 13.81
C MET A 77 -3.76 7.11 14.75
N GLU A 78 -4.79 6.50 15.34
CA GLU A 78 -4.62 5.34 16.22
C GLU A 78 -3.96 4.16 15.47
N PRO A 79 -3.02 3.43 16.09
CA PRO A 79 -2.31 2.31 15.44
C PRO A 79 -3.22 1.18 14.95
N THR A 80 -4.42 1.05 15.54
CA THR A 80 -5.43 0.06 15.14
C THR A 80 -6.28 0.49 13.95
N ASN A 81 -6.10 1.71 13.45
CA ASN A 81 -6.83 2.21 12.30
C ASN A 81 -6.32 1.54 11.01
N ASP A 82 -7.23 1.01 10.19
CA ASP A 82 -6.91 0.44 8.87
C ASP A 82 -6.02 1.35 8.02
N LYS A 83 -6.22 2.67 8.11
CA LYS A 83 -5.42 3.68 7.38
C LYS A 83 -3.95 3.67 7.80
N VAL A 84 -3.67 3.45 9.08
CA VAL A 84 -2.31 3.36 9.61
C VAL A 84 -1.63 2.08 9.16
N ILE A 85 -2.36 0.96 9.19
CA ILE A 85 -1.86 -0.33 8.70
C ILE A 85 -1.46 -0.23 7.22
N LEU A 86 -2.31 0.38 6.39
CA LEU A 86 -2.04 0.58 4.96
C LEU A 86 -0.90 1.58 4.72
N ALA A 87 -0.78 2.63 5.53
CA ALA A 87 0.33 3.58 5.44
C ALA A 87 1.67 2.90 5.74
N TYR A 88 1.76 2.07 6.78
CA TYR A 88 2.95 1.28 7.07
C TYR A 88 3.28 0.29 5.97
N ALA A 89 2.28 -0.41 5.42
CA ALA A 89 2.49 -1.33 4.30
C ALA A 89 3.05 -0.61 3.06
N ALA A 90 2.57 0.61 2.78
CA ALA A 90 3.05 1.41 1.65
C ALA A 90 4.49 1.90 1.86
N LEU A 91 4.84 2.32 3.07
CA LEU A 91 6.21 2.72 3.43
C LEU A 91 7.18 1.53 3.30
N ASP A 92 6.81 0.35 3.81
CA ASP A 92 7.61 -0.87 3.71
C ASP A 92 7.80 -1.31 2.24
N PHE A 93 6.73 -1.28 1.43
CA PHE A 93 6.81 -1.54 -0.01
C PHE A 93 7.80 -0.60 -0.69
N LYS A 94 7.71 0.70 -0.41
CA LYS A 94 8.62 1.70 -0.98
C LYS A 94 10.06 1.48 -0.55
N GLN A 95 10.31 1.14 0.71
CA GLN A 95 11.66 0.87 1.19
C GLN A 95 12.28 -0.34 0.47
N LYS A 96 11.52 -1.42 0.30
CA LYS A 96 11.95 -2.63 -0.42
C LYS A 96 12.22 -2.36 -1.90
N ASN A 97 11.39 -1.56 -2.56
CA ASN A 97 11.57 -1.24 -3.98
C ASN A 97 12.68 -0.22 -4.22
N LYS A 98 12.92 0.73 -3.29
CA LYS A 98 14.08 1.63 -3.33
C LYS A 98 15.41 0.86 -3.24
N LEU A 99 15.46 -0.24 -2.48
CA LEU A 99 16.65 -1.10 -2.41
C LEU A 99 16.89 -1.84 -3.74
N HIS A 100 15.83 -2.14 -4.49
CA HIS A 100 15.92 -2.84 -5.76
C HIS A 100 16.48 -1.96 -6.91
N ASP A 101 16.32 -0.64 -6.82
CA ASP A 101 16.93 0.33 -7.76
C ASP A 101 18.42 0.58 -7.48
N VAL A 102 18.97 0.08 -6.36
CA VAL A 102 20.35 0.31 -5.94
C VAL A 102 21.24 -0.95 -6.12
N GLU A 103 20.69 -2.08 -6.56
CA GLU A 103 21.46 -3.32 -6.78
C GLU A 103 21.73 -3.61 -8.27
N TYR A 104 22.68 -2.86 -8.86
CA TYR A 104 23.78 -3.43 -9.66
C TYR A 104 24.89 -2.38 -9.83
N CYS A 105 25.63 -2.10 -8.75
CA CYS A 105 26.98 -1.55 -8.89
C CYS A 105 27.93 -2.71 -9.17
N ASP A 106 28.24 -2.85 -10.45
CA ASP A 106 29.30 -3.65 -11.05
C ASP A 106 30.56 -3.67 -10.17
N PHE A 107 30.80 -4.79 -9.47
CA PHE A 107 32.00 -5.02 -8.68
C PHE A 107 33.11 -5.44 -9.65
N HIS A 108 33.68 -4.48 -10.38
CA HIS A 108 34.92 -4.67 -11.11
C HIS A 108 36.06 -4.88 -10.11
N GLU A 109 36.48 -6.14 -10.02
CA GLU A 109 37.86 -6.62 -9.94
C GLU A 109 38.85 -5.82 -9.08
N TYR A 110 39.14 -6.34 -7.89
CA TYR A 110 40.50 -6.30 -7.32
C TYR A 110 40.87 -7.70 -6.85
N SER A 111 41.61 -8.42 -7.69
CA SER A 111 42.53 -9.44 -7.22
C SER A 111 43.82 -8.71 -6.82
N GLU A 112 44.16 -8.69 -5.53
CA GLU A 112 45.55 -8.57 -5.14
C GLU A 112 45.85 -9.63 -4.07
N GLU A 113 46.92 -10.35 -4.34
CA GLU A 113 47.37 -11.58 -3.71
C GLU A 113 47.68 -11.34 -2.22
N ILE A 114 47.19 -12.23 -1.36
CA ILE A 114 47.58 -12.24 0.06
C ILE A 114 48.92 -12.99 0.15
N ASP A 115 50.02 -12.25 0.26
CA ASP A 115 51.30 -12.82 0.66
C ASP A 115 51.21 -13.32 2.11
N ILE A 116 51.22 -14.65 2.27
CA ILE A 116 51.29 -15.31 3.56
C ILE A 116 52.72 -15.16 4.08
N ILE A 117 52.92 -14.29 5.06
CA ILE A 117 54.18 -14.20 5.80
C ILE A 117 54.29 -15.45 6.69
N GLN A 118 55.22 -16.36 6.36
CA GLN A 118 55.66 -17.41 7.27
C GLN A 118 56.39 -16.77 8.46
N ILE A 119 55.97 -17.13 9.67
CA ILE A 119 56.68 -16.79 10.90
C ILE A 119 57.39 -18.09 11.33
N ASP A 120 58.72 -18.10 11.25
CA ASP A 120 59.55 -19.19 11.77
C ASP A 120 59.66 -19.06 13.31
N GLU A 121 59.56 -20.20 14.01
CA GLU A 121 59.83 -20.35 15.47
C GLU A 121 61.33 -20.46 15.79
#